data_AF-A0AAN4ZQ98-F1
#
_entry.id   AF-A0AAN4ZQ98-F1
#
_cell.length_a   1.000
_cell.length_b   1.000
_cell.length_c   1.000
_cell.angle_alpha   90.00
_cell.angle_beta   90.00
_cell.angle_gamma   90.00
#
_symmetry.space_group_name_H-M   'P 1'
#
loop_
_entity.id
_entity.type
_entity.pdbx_description
1 polymer ?
#
loop_
_entity_poly.entity_id
_entity_poly.type
_entity_poly.pdbx_seq_one_letter_code
_entity_poly.pdbx_strand_id
1 'polypeptide(L)'
;MQALLLAFLLLLFGFARLVETKETREKCDYNNEQSVASCLQPMLDYANRLQEDTGMQFPLHGGSIFNKLCEIYHQFQECVEEVECSSISIEAVAASYGYICGPGMPLFERHAACFAQVERDTSYMSCKEAATKAMTDAQKKYKNAFGDPYLKAMCSAMDGYLRCSHPTITNTCGNEAWGLVSTVTRDSLRVTMPNCDMGNALF
;
A
#
# COMPACT_ATOMS: atom_id res chain seq x y z
N MET A 1 -2.33 -12.55 -9.86
CA MET A 1 -2.90 -12.13 -8.55
C MET A 1 -1.85 -11.95 -7.46
N GLN A 2 -0.86 -12.84 -7.34
CA GLN A 2 0.25 -12.78 -6.37
C GLN A 2 1.04 -11.46 -6.38
N ALA A 3 1.18 -10.79 -7.52
CA ALA A 3 2.15 -9.71 -7.67
C ALA A 3 1.67 -8.30 -7.28
N LEU A 4 0.41 -8.06 -6.87
CA LEU A 4 -0.11 -6.67 -6.74
C LEU A 4 -0.25 -6.18 -5.30
N LEU A 5 -0.70 -7.02 -4.37
CA LEU A 5 -0.54 -6.75 -2.94
C LEU A 5 0.93 -6.83 -2.57
N LEU A 6 1.66 -7.81 -3.13
CA LEU A 6 3.12 -7.81 -3.11
C LEU A 6 3.73 -6.65 -3.88
N ALA A 7 3.24 -6.21 -5.05
CA ALA A 7 3.83 -5.01 -5.66
C ALA A 7 3.51 -3.78 -4.84
N PHE A 8 2.32 -3.60 -4.29
CA PHE A 8 2.03 -2.46 -3.43
C PHE A 8 2.90 -2.51 -2.17
N LEU A 9 2.98 -3.65 -1.49
CA LEU A 9 3.84 -3.86 -0.31
C LEU A 9 5.34 -3.79 -0.63
N LEU A 10 5.83 -4.46 -1.68
CA LEU A 10 7.21 -4.40 -2.17
C LEU A 10 7.55 -3.06 -2.85
N LEU A 11 6.57 -2.28 -3.32
CA LEU A 11 6.76 -0.90 -3.72
C LEU A 11 7.04 -0.07 -2.48
N LEU A 12 6.25 -0.24 -1.42
CA LEU A 12 6.54 0.40 -0.12
C LEU A 12 7.96 0.06 0.39
N PHE A 13 8.43 -1.18 0.21
CA PHE A 13 9.77 -1.59 0.66
C PHE A 13 10.91 -1.35 -0.35
N GLY A 14 10.63 -1.32 -1.66
CA GLY A 14 11.60 -1.07 -2.73
C GLY A 14 11.89 0.41 -2.96
N PHE A 15 10.96 1.30 -2.59
CA PHE A 15 11.14 2.75 -2.62
C PHE A 15 11.95 3.30 -1.44
N ALA A 16 12.27 2.47 -0.43
CA ALA A 16 13.08 2.84 0.72
C ALA A 16 14.50 3.33 0.38
N ARG A 17 14.92 3.27 -0.89
CA ARG A 17 16.24 3.77 -1.33
C ARG A 17 16.28 5.17 -1.93
N LEU A 18 15.14 5.84 -2.18
CA LEU A 18 15.15 7.11 -2.92
C LEU A 18 14.07 8.09 -2.44
N VAL A 19 14.08 8.41 -1.15
CA VAL A 19 13.36 9.60 -0.68
C VAL A 19 14.30 10.40 0.23
N GLU A 20 14.65 11.59 -0.25
CA GLU A 20 15.26 12.64 0.56
C GLU A 20 14.14 13.56 1.01
N THR A 21 13.44 13.16 2.08
CA THR A 21 12.48 14.01 2.76
C THR A 21 13.25 15.01 3.63
N LYS A 22 12.90 16.28 3.45
CA LYS A 22 13.48 17.42 4.14
C LYS A 22 12.80 17.56 5.50
N GLU A 23 13.17 16.72 6.47
CA GLU A 23 12.83 16.91 7.89
C GLU A 23 14.08 16.85 8.76
N THR A 24 14.11 17.70 9.79
CA THR A 24 15.21 18.05 10.69
C THR A 24 15.72 16.92 11.61
N ARG A 25 15.41 15.65 11.32
CA ARG A 25 15.87 14.48 12.08
C ARG A 25 17.01 13.81 11.32
N GLU A 26 18.07 13.43 12.02
CA GLU A 26 19.15 12.67 11.39
C GLU A 26 18.59 11.35 10.84
N LYS A 27 18.97 11.00 9.60
CA LYS A 27 18.59 9.73 8.99
C LYS A 27 19.16 8.57 9.80
N CYS A 28 18.39 7.50 9.93
CA CYS A 28 18.84 6.32 10.65
C CYS A 28 20.13 5.75 10.03
N ASP A 29 21.04 5.33 10.90
CA ASP A 29 22.22 4.58 10.49
C ASP A 29 21.85 3.12 10.16
N TYR A 30 22.84 2.35 9.72
CA TYR A 30 22.64 0.95 9.36
C TYR A 30 22.10 0.09 10.52
N ASN A 31 22.52 0.34 11.76
CA ASN A 31 22.12 -0.47 12.91
C ASN A 31 20.67 -0.19 13.31
N ASN A 32 20.27 1.08 13.27
CA ASN A 32 18.89 1.49 13.51
C ASN A 32 17.97 0.97 12.40
N GLU A 33 18.36 1.07 11.13
CA GLU A 33 17.58 0.50 10.03
C GLU A 33 17.47 -1.03 10.11
N GLN A 34 18.53 -1.72 10.54
CA GLN A 34 18.48 -3.16 10.77
C GLN A 34 17.51 -3.51 11.92
N SER A 35 17.47 -2.70 12.97
CA SER A 35 16.54 -2.87 14.09
C SER A 35 15.10 -2.65 13.63
N VAL A 36 14.83 -1.59 12.86
CA VAL A 36 13.53 -1.33 12.23
C VAL A 36 13.12 -2.49 11.30
N ALA A 37 14.04 -3.03 10.51
CA ALA A 37 13.77 -4.18 9.65
C ALA A 37 13.37 -5.43 10.46
N SER A 38 13.95 -5.63 11.64
CA SER A 38 13.54 -6.74 12.53
C SER A 38 12.13 -6.53 13.10
N CYS A 39 11.77 -5.30 13.48
CA CYS A 39 10.41 -4.94 13.91
C CYS A 39 9.37 -5.14 12.81
N LEU A 40 9.78 -4.98 11.56
CA LEU A 40 8.92 -5.11 10.38
C LEU A 40 8.63 -6.57 10.01
N GLN A 41 9.51 -7.50 10.39
CA GLN A 41 9.45 -8.90 9.98
C GLN A 41 8.08 -9.57 10.22
N PRO A 42 7.39 -9.37 11.36
CA PRO A 42 6.06 -9.96 11.58
C PRO A 42 5.01 -9.54 10.54
N MET A 43 5.08 -8.29 10.05
CA MET A 43 4.19 -7.81 8.98
C MET A 43 4.48 -8.52 7.66
N LEU A 44 5.76 -8.71 7.32
CA LEU A 44 6.19 -9.42 6.11
C LEU A 44 5.77 -10.89 6.16
N ASP A 45 5.99 -11.56 7.30
CA ASP A 45 5.61 -12.95 7.50
C ASP A 45 4.08 -13.14 7.41
N TYR A 46 3.31 -12.20 7.95
CA TYR A 46 1.86 -12.22 7.83
C TYR A 46 1.40 -12.03 6.39
N ALA A 47 2.00 -11.08 5.66
CA ALA A 47 1.73 -10.89 4.24
C ALA A 47 2.04 -12.14 3.41
N ASN A 48 3.14 -12.85 3.71
CA ASN A 48 3.51 -14.09 3.02
C ASN A 48 2.51 -15.22 3.30
N ARG A 49 2.11 -15.42 4.57
CA ARG A 49 1.09 -16.43 4.93
C ARG A 49 -0.24 -16.17 4.24
N LEU A 50 -0.67 -14.90 4.21
CA LEU A 50 -1.87 -14.52 3.48
C LEU A 50 -1.80 -14.88 1.99
N GLN A 51 -0.61 -14.88 1.38
CA GLN A 51 -0.43 -15.26 -0.03
C GLN A 51 -0.44 -16.77 -0.24
N GLU A 52 0.09 -17.55 0.71
CA GLU A 52 0.14 -19.01 0.65
C GLU A 52 -1.25 -19.63 0.90
N ASP A 53 -2.01 -19.06 1.83
CA ASP A 53 -3.32 -19.58 2.23
C ASP A 53 -4.48 -19.14 1.29
N THR A 54 -4.29 -18.12 0.44
CA THR A 54 -5.38 -17.56 -0.38
C THR A 54 -5.45 -18.14 -1.79
N GLY A 55 -5.97 -19.36 -1.87
CA GLY A 55 -6.84 -19.73 -2.98
C GLY A 55 -8.19 -18.98 -2.90
N MET A 56 -8.28 -17.76 -3.43
CA MET A 56 -9.54 -17.06 -3.78
C MET A 56 -10.58 -16.68 -2.67
N GLN A 57 -10.23 -16.48 -1.38
CA GLN A 57 -11.24 -16.05 -0.37
C GLN A 57 -10.85 -14.88 0.57
N PHE A 58 -10.02 -13.94 0.12
CA PHE A 58 -9.81 -12.64 0.79
C PHE A 58 -11.12 -11.87 1.13
N PRO A 59 -12.16 -11.88 0.27
CA PRO A 59 -13.40 -11.13 0.51
C PRO A 59 -14.24 -11.58 1.71
N LEU A 60 -14.18 -12.87 2.09
CA LEU A 60 -15.06 -13.43 3.12
C LEU A 60 -14.48 -13.33 4.55
N HIS A 61 -13.15 -13.15 4.66
CA HIS A 61 -12.43 -13.02 5.92
C HIS A 61 -11.79 -11.63 6.11
N GLY A 62 -12.15 -10.65 5.27
CA GLY A 62 -11.51 -9.33 5.20
C GLY A 62 -11.42 -8.62 6.56
N GLY A 63 -12.49 -8.64 7.37
CA GLY A 63 -12.46 -8.03 8.70
C GLY A 63 -11.45 -8.66 9.66
N SER A 64 -11.42 -10.00 9.75
CA SER A 64 -10.43 -10.70 10.60
C SER A 64 -8.99 -10.53 10.13
N ILE A 65 -8.80 -10.45 8.80
CA ILE A 65 -7.48 -10.23 8.21
C ILE A 65 -6.98 -8.82 8.53
N PHE A 66 -7.83 -7.80 8.36
CA PHE A 66 -7.48 -6.42 8.67
C PHE A 66 -7.27 -6.19 10.17
N ASN A 67 -8.08 -6.80 11.03
CA ASN A 67 -7.87 -6.70 12.48
C ASN A 67 -6.52 -7.28 12.89
N LYS A 68 -6.13 -8.43 12.33
CA LYS A 68 -4.80 -9.00 12.60
C LYS A 68 -3.68 -8.14 12.03
N LEU A 69 -3.87 -7.57 10.85
CA LEU A 69 -2.90 -6.64 10.26
C LEU A 69 -2.69 -5.40 11.14
N CYS A 70 -3.77 -4.84 11.69
CA CYS A 70 -3.70 -3.70 12.58
C CYS A 70 -3.10 -4.02 13.95
N GLU A 71 -3.35 -5.23 14.48
CA GLU A 71 -2.65 -5.73 15.67
C GLU A 71 -1.13 -5.77 15.44
N ILE A 72 -0.68 -6.31 14.30
CA ILE A 72 0.75 -6.38 13.96
C ILE A 72 1.31 -4.97 13.71
N TYR A 73 0.54 -4.07 13.10
CA TYR A 73 0.94 -2.67 12.94
C TYR A 73 1.17 -1.98 14.29
N HIS A 74 0.28 -2.17 15.27
CA HIS A 74 0.49 -1.61 16.61
C HIS A 74 1.74 -2.20 17.30
N GLN A 75 1.98 -3.50 17.16
CA GLN A 75 3.23 -4.13 17.63
C GLN A 75 4.47 -3.53 16.95
N PHE A 76 4.39 -3.23 15.65
CA PHE A 76 5.45 -2.52 14.94
C PHE A 76 5.66 -1.12 15.52
N GLN A 77 4.60 -0.36 15.79
CA GLN A 77 4.70 0.98 16.38
C GLN A 77 5.38 0.94 17.75
N GLU A 78 5.00 0.00 18.61
CA GLU A 78 5.65 -0.21 19.93
C GLU A 78 7.14 -0.58 19.77
N CYS A 79 7.46 -1.44 18.80
CA CYS A 79 8.84 -1.89 18.56
C CYS A 79 9.77 -0.76 18.10
N VAL A 80 9.23 0.24 17.37
CA VAL A 80 10.02 1.37 16.85
C VAL A 80 9.88 2.65 17.69
N GLU A 81 9.21 2.60 18.85
CA GLU A 81 8.92 3.77 19.68
C GLU A 81 10.19 4.51 20.13
N GLU A 82 11.25 3.75 20.47
CA GLU A 82 12.53 4.31 20.91
C GLU A 82 13.45 4.76 19.76
N VAL A 83 13.02 4.59 18.49
CA VAL A 83 13.82 4.99 17.32
C VAL A 83 13.73 6.51 17.11
N GLU A 84 14.78 7.23 17.48
CA GLU A 84 14.81 8.70 17.40
C GLU A 84 15.30 9.27 16.06
N CYS A 85 15.66 8.42 15.09
CA CYS A 85 16.13 8.84 13.77
C CYS A 85 15.01 8.74 12.72
N SER A 86 15.18 9.39 11.55
CA SER A 86 14.25 9.25 10.42
C SER A 86 14.56 7.96 9.64
N SER A 87 13.63 7.01 9.67
CA SER A 87 13.64 5.78 8.87
C SER A 87 12.51 5.81 7.86
N ILE A 88 12.84 5.59 6.59
CA ILE A 88 11.86 5.53 5.50
C ILE A 88 10.91 4.35 5.70
N SER A 89 11.37 3.24 6.31
CA SER A 89 10.52 2.09 6.59
C SER A 89 9.43 2.42 7.62
N ILE A 90 9.76 3.17 8.68
CA ILE A 90 8.77 3.65 9.65
C ILE A 90 7.76 4.57 8.96
N GLU A 91 8.24 5.55 8.20
CA GLU A 91 7.40 6.51 7.49
C GLU A 91 6.46 5.82 6.49
N ALA A 92 6.96 4.85 5.72
CA ALA A 92 6.18 4.12 4.72
C ALA A 92 5.11 3.23 5.36
N VAL A 93 5.44 2.52 6.44
CA VAL A 93 4.46 1.69 7.17
C VAL A 93 3.40 2.56 7.82
N ALA A 94 3.78 3.67 8.46
CA ALA A 94 2.83 4.62 9.05
C ALA A 94 1.91 5.26 7.99
N ALA A 95 2.44 5.62 6.82
CA ALA A 95 1.64 6.15 5.72
C ALA A 95 0.66 5.14 5.12
N SER A 96 1.02 3.86 5.15
CA SER A 96 0.19 2.79 4.58
C SER A 96 -0.90 2.31 5.54
N TYR A 97 -0.58 2.23 6.84
CA TYR A 97 -1.45 1.60 7.84
C TYR A 97 -2.03 2.55 8.88
N GLY A 98 -1.40 3.70 9.13
CA GLY A 98 -1.82 4.60 10.21
C GLY A 98 -3.26 5.11 10.06
N TYR A 99 -3.71 5.38 8.84
CA TYR A 99 -5.10 5.76 8.61
C TYR A 99 -6.05 4.55 8.73
N ILE A 100 -5.77 3.45 8.02
CA ILE A 100 -6.69 2.30 7.93
C ILE A 100 -6.82 1.53 9.25
N CYS A 101 -5.77 1.55 10.09
CA CYS A 101 -5.75 0.97 11.43
C CYS A 101 -6.07 1.99 12.54
N GLY A 102 -6.33 3.23 12.18
CA GLY A 102 -6.70 4.30 13.09
C GLY A 102 -8.06 4.90 12.70
N PRO A 103 -8.15 6.20 12.37
CA PRO A 103 -9.42 6.86 12.08
C PRO A 103 -10.24 6.26 10.92
N GLY A 104 -9.58 5.58 9.97
CA GLY A 104 -10.20 4.94 8.82
C GLY A 104 -10.79 3.54 9.12
N MET A 105 -10.45 2.94 10.27
CA MET A 105 -10.86 1.57 10.60
C MET A 105 -12.39 1.39 10.64
N PRO A 106 -13.18 2.25 11.32
CA PRO A 106 -14.64 2.09 11.33
C PRO A 106 -15.27 2.23 9.95
N LEU A 107 -14.65 3.05 9.08
CA LEU A 107 -15.10 3.25 7.71
C LEU A 107 -14.78 2.02 6.85
N PHE A 108 -13.61 1.42 7.04
CA PHE A 108 -13.25 0.16 6.40
C PHE A 108 -14.19 -0.97 6.79
N GLU A 109 -14.44 -1.17 8.08
CA GLU A 109 -15.35 -2.22 8.56
C GLU A 109 -16.75 -2.09 7.97
N ARG A 110 -17.26 -0.86 7.87
CA ARG A 110 -18.57 -0.57 7.26
C ARG A 110 -18.63 -0.96 5.79
N HIS A 111 -17.54 -0.75 5.04
CA HIS A 111 -17.48 -0.98 3.59
C HIS A 111 -16.85 -2.32 3.20
N ALA A 112 -16.36 -3.11 4.16
CA ALA A 112 -15.61 -4.34 3.90
C ALA A 112 -16.40 -5.36 3.05
N ALA A 113 -17.68 -5.57 3.36
CA ALA A 113 -18.55 -6.46 2.58
C ALA A 113 -18.78 -5.96 1.14
N CYS A 114 -18.76 -4.64 0.93
CA CYS A 114 -18.91 -4.06 -0.39
C CYS A 114 -17.61 -4.15 -1.20
N PHE A 115 -16.44 -3.87 -0.60
CA PHE A 115 -15.16 -4.11 -1.27
C PHE A 115 -14.98 -5.58 -1.66
N ALA A 116 -15.46 -6.49 -0.82
CA ALA A 116 -15.52 -7.91 -1.10
C ALA A 116 -16.38 -8.28 -2.32
N GLN A 117 -17.38 -7.46 -2.65
CA GLN A 117 -18.19 -7.59 -3.86
C GLN A 117 -17.45 -7.00 -5.08
N VAL A 118 -16.85 -5.82 -4.93
CA VAL A 118 -16.04 -5.17 -5.98
C VAL A 118 -14.89 -6.07 -6.44
N GLU A 119 -14.22 -6.77 -5.52
CA GLU A 119 -13.16 -7.75 -5.84
C GLU A 119 -13.64 -8.98 -6.64
N ARG A 120 -14.96 -9.15 -6.84
CA ARG A 120 -15.54 -10.19 -7.71
C ARG A 120 -16.07 -9.62 -9.03
N ASP A 121 -16.10 -8.29 -9.17
CA ASP A 121 -16.56 -7.62 -10.38
C ASP A 121 -15.49 -7.73 -11.47
N THR A 122 -15.89 -8.18 -12.66
CA THR A 122 -14.97 -8.41 -13.78
C THR A 122 -14.34 -7.12 -14.31
N SER A 123 -15.07 -6.00 -14.28
CA SER A 123 -14.55 -4.71 -14.70
C SER A 123 -13.47 -4.26 -13.74
N TYR A 124 -13.71 -4.34 -12.43
CA TYR A 124 -12.68 -4.04 -11.43
C TYR A 124 -11.46 -4.97 -11.54
N MET A 125 -11.69 -6.28 -11.72
CA MET A 125 -10.60 -7.25 -11.90
C MET A 125 -9.76 -6.96 -13.15
N SER A 126 -10.37 -6.52 -14.25
CA SER A 126 -9.62 -6.12 -15.45
C SER A 126 -8.72 -4.90 -15.20
N CYS A 127 -9.17 -3.92 -14.41
CA CYS A 127 -8.36 -2.77 -13.99
C CYS A 127 -7.14 -3.25 -13.18
N LYS A 128 -7.36 -4.16 -12.23
CA LYS A 128 -6.33 -4.75 -11.38
C LYS A 128 -5.30 -5.52 -12.20
N GLU A 129 -5.74 -6.33 -13.16
CA GLU A 129 -4.85 -7.09 -14.05
C GLU A 129 -4.02 -6.18 -14.96
N ALA A 130 -4.62 -5.15 -15.55
CA ALA A 130 -3.93 -4.17 -16.37
C ALA A 130 -2.84 -3.43 -15.57
N ALA A 131 -3.16 -3.02 -14.34
CA ALA A 131 -2.23 -2.37 -13.43
C ALA A 131 -1.06 -3.29 -13.05
N THR A 132 -1.34 -4.54 -12.66
CA THR A 132 -0.27 -5.51 -12.32
C THR A 132 0.63 -5.79 -13.51
N LYS A 133 0.05 -5.92 -14.70
CA LYS A 133 0.83 -6.09 -15.92
C LYS A 133 1.74 -4.88 -16.16
N ALA A 134 1.21 -3.66 -16.08
CA ALA A 134 1.99 -2.43 -16.29
C ALA A 134 3.15 -2.30 -15.29
N MET A 135 2.90 -2.57 -14.01
CA MET A 135 3.93 -2.57 -12.95
C MET A 135 4.99 -3.64 -13.19
N THR A 136 4.58 -4.86 -13.53
CA THR A 136 5.50 -5.97 -13.80
C THR A 136 6.38 -5.67 -15.02
N ASP A 137 5.80 -5.07 -16.07
CA ASP A 137 6.52 -4.68 -17.27
C ASP A 137 7.52 -3.55 -16.97
N ALA A 138 7.16 -2.58 -16.11
CA ALA A 138 8.08 -1.55 -15.63
C ALA A 138 9.24 -2.16 -14.84
N GLN A 139 8.98 -3.05 -13.89
CA GLN A 139 10.03 -3.75 -13.13
C GLN A 139 10.97 -4.54 -14.05
N LYS A 140 10.44 -5.26 -15.04
CA LYS A 140 11.25 -6.01 -16.02
C LYS A 140 12.08 -5.09 -16.92
N LYS A 141 11.53 -3.95 -17.33
CA LYS A 141 12.17 -2.98 -18.22
C LYS A 141 13.30 -2.23 -17.52
N TYR A 142 13.10 -1.90 -16.25
CA TYR A 142 14.02 -1.07 -15.46
C TYR A 142 14.76 -1.86 -14.37
N LYS A 143 14.99 -3.17 -14.58
CA LYS A 143 15.53 -4.16 -13.61
C LYS A 143 16.60 -3.67 -12.63
N ASN A 144 17.44 -2.70 -13.02
CA ASN A 144 18.53 -2.16 -12.19
C ASN A 144 18.56 -0.60 -12.18
N ALA A 145 17.58 0.07 -12.77
CA ALA A 145 17.55 1.52 -12.93
C ALA A 145 16.33 2.11 -12.20
N PHE A 146 16.49 2.30 -10.89
CA PHE A 146 15.55 3.05 -10.07
C PHE A 146 15.77 4.55 -10.32
N GLY A 147 15.07 5.10 -11.30
CA GLY A 147 15.13 6.52 -11.65
C GLY A 147 13.83 7.02 -12.24
N ASP A 148 13.79 8.27 -12.68
CA ASP A 148 12.57 8.95 -13.15
C ASP A 148 11.74 8.15 -14.16
N PRO A 149 12.32 7.41 -15.13
CA PRO A 149 11.52 6.61 -16.07
C PRO A 149 10.77 5.45 -15.39
N TYR A 150 11.37 4.82 -14.39
CA TYR A 150 10.73 3.76 -13.60
C TYR A 150 9.60 4.35 -12.75
N LEU A 151 9.90 5.43 -12.01
CA LEU A 151 8.91 6.12 -11.18
C LEU A 151 7.71 6.60 -12.00
N LYS A 152 7.94 7.20 -13.17
CA LYS A 152 6.88 7.63 -14.08
C LYS A 152 6.02 6.47 -14.58
N ALA A 153 6.63 5.31 -14.85
CA ALA A 153 5.88 4.11 -15.25
C ALA A 153 4.99 3.59 -14.10
N MET A 154 5.50 3.61 -12.86
CA MET A 154 4.73 3.22 -11.67
C MET A 154 3.60 4.20 -11.38
N CYS A 155 3.86 5.52 -11.48
CA CYS A 155 2.81 6.55 -11.39
C CYS A 155 1.71 6.30 -12.43
N SER A 156 2.08 6.08 -13.70
CA SER A 156 1.11 5.86 -14.78
C SER A 156 0.25 4.62 -14.54
N ALA A 157 0.86 3.53 -14.05
CA ALA A 157 0.13 2.31 -13.72
C ALA A 157 -0.90 2.54 -12.59
N MET A 158 -0.52 3.31 -11.57
CA MET A 158 -1.40 3.66 -10.45
C MET A 158 -2.52 4.63 -10.85
N ASP A 159 -2.21 5.70 -11.60
CA ASP A 159 -3.22 6.63 -12.11
C ASP A 159 -4.25 5.89 -12.98
N GLY A 160 -3.78 5.03 -13.89
CA GLY A 160 -4.65 4.20 -14.73
C GLY A 160 -5.54 3.25 -13.93
N TYR A 161 -4.99 2.60 -12.89
CA TYR A 161 -5.76 1.75 -11.99
C TYR A 161 -6.86 2.52 -11.26
N LEU A 162 -6.53 3.67 -10.69
CA LEU A 162 -7.46 4.48 -9.92
C LEU A 162 -8.60 5.00 -10.81
N ARG A 163 -8.30 5.53 -11.99
CA ARG A 163 -9.32 5.97 -12.96
C ARG A 163 -10.23 4.84 -13.42
N CYS A 164 -9.66 3.66 -13.66
CA CYS A 164 -10.39 2.48 -14.12
C CYS A 164 -11.32 1.91 -13.03
N SER A 165 -10.83 1.84 -11.79
CA SER A 165 -11.56 1.25 -10.66
C SER A 165 -12.57 2.20 -10.02
N HIS A 166 -12.35 3.52 -10.12
CA HIS A 166 -13.19 4.55 -9.48
C HIS A 166 -14.69 4.36 -9.78
N PRO A 167 -15.16 4.24 -11.03
CA PRO A 167 -16.59 4.08 -11.31
C PRO A 167 -17.18 2.81 -10.70
N THR A 168 -16.42 1.71 -10.68
CA THR A 168 -16.91 0.44 -10.12
C THR A 168 -17.08 0.53 -8.61
N ILE A 169 -16.12 1.17 -7.92
CA ILE A 169 -16.17 1.38 -6.48
C ILE A 169 -17.28 2.34 -6.11
N THR A 170 -17.44 3.48 -6.78
CA THR A 170 -18.47 4.46 -6.42
C THR A 170 -19.88 3.98 -6.76
N ASN A 171 -20.07 3.28 -7.89
CA ASN A 171 -21.38 2.73 -8.23
C ASN A 171 -21.81 1.58 -7.30
N THR A 172 -20.86 0.83 -6.75
CA THR A 172 -21.16 -0.34 -5.90
C THR A 172 -21.19 0.03 -4.42
N CYS A 173 -20.22 0.83 -3.94
CA CYS A 173 -19.99 1.12 -2.52
C CYS A 173 -20.19 2.58 -2.13
N GLY A 174 -20.44 3.46 -3.11
CA GLY A 174 -20.66 4.88 -2.88
C GLY A 174 -19.38 5.71 -2.70
N ASN A 175 -19.57 7.03 -2.64
CA ASN A 175 -18.46 7.99 -2.57
C ASN A 175 -17.70 7.93 -1.24
N GLU A 176 -18.34 7.49 -0.14
CA GLU A 176 -17.68 7.35 1.16
C GLU A 176 -16.60 6.25 1.11
N ALA A 177 -16.89 5.13 0.43
CA ALA A 177 -15.94 4.05 0.20
C ALA A 177 -14.78 4.50 -0.69
N TRP A 178 -15.06 5.30 -1.72
CA TRP A 178 -14.01 5.90 -2.54
C TRP A 178 -13.13 6.87 -1.74
N GLY A 179 -13.72 7.65 -0.84
CA GLY A 179 -12.99 8.53 0.09
C GLY A 179 -11.96 7.79 0.96
N LEU A 180 -12.30 6.57 1.40
CA LEU A 180 -11.36 5.70 2.11
C LEU A 180 -10.20 5.26 1.20
N VAL A 181 -10.51 4.72 0.01
CA VAL A 181 -9.50 4.27 -0.97
C VAL A 181 -8.57 5.42 -1.37
N SER A 182 -9.13 6.61 -1.62
CA SER A 182 -8.36 7.78 -2.04
C SER A 182 -7.45 8.30 -0.93
N THR A 183 -7.91 8.29 0.33
CA THR A 183 -7.11 8.69 1.48
C THR A 183 -5.93 7.75 1.70
N VAL A 184 -6.18 6.43 1.79
CA VAL A 184 -5.12 5.42 1.98
C VAL A 184 -4.11 5.50 0.83
N THR A 185 -4.60 5.60 -0.41
CA THR A 185 -3.73 5.64 -1.58
C THR A 185 -2.89 6.91 -1.61
N ARG A 186 -3.50 8.09 -1.38
CA ARG A 186 -2.78 9.37 -1.34
C ARG A 186 -1.68 9.36 -0.29
N ASP A 187 -1.99 8.92 0.93
CA ASP A 187 -1.06 8.96 2.05
C ASP A 187 0.13 8.01 1.79
N SER A 188 -0.14 6.80 1.28
CA SER A 188 0.89 5.84 0.86
C SER A 188 1.78 6.38 -0.25
N LEU A 189 1.19 6.98 -1.29
CA LEU A 189 1.93 7.51 -2.44
C LEU A 189 2.75 8.74 -2.07
N ARG A 190 2.31 9.57 -1.12
CA ARG A 190 3.08 10.73 -0.66
C ARG A 190 4.44 10.34 -0.12
N VAL A 191 4.56 9.18 0.53
CA VAL A 191 5.84 8.70 1.05
C VAL A 191 6.63 7.95 -0.01
N THR A 192 5.97 7.15 -0.83
CA THR A 192 6.67 6.17 -1.68
C THR A 192 6.89 6.61 -3.11
N MET A 193 6.06 7.54 -3.59
CA MET A 193 6.17 8.15 -4.90
C MET A 193 5.74 9.63 -4.84
N PRO A 194 6.47 10.48 -4.10
CA PRO A 194 6.07 11.86 -3.78
C PRO A 194 5.85 12.76 -5.01
N ASN A 195 6.45 12.40 -6.15
CA ASN A 195 6.36 13.15 -7.40
C ASN A 195 5.22 12.69 -8.31
N CYS A 196 4.44 11.68 -7.92
CA CYS A 196 3.24 11.29 -8.67
C CYS A 196 2.08 12.24 -8.33
N ASP A 197 1.62 13.03 -9.30
CA ASP A 197 0.33 13.72 -9.19
C ASP A 197 -0.82 12.76 -9.50
N MET A 198 -1.64 12.48 -8.48
CA MET A 198 -2.82 11.61 -8.56
C MET A 198 -4.12 12.38 -8.34
N GLY A 199 -4.07 13.72 -8.24
CA GLY A 199 -5.24 14.53 -7.91
C GLY A 199 -6.42 14.24 -8.83
N ASN A 200 -6.16 14.22 -10.14
CA ASN A 200 -7.16 13.97 -11.19
C ASN A 200 -7.71 12.53 -11.24
N ALA A 201 -7.08 11.58 -10.54
CA ALA A 201 -7.56 10.21 -10.45
C ALA A 201 -8.35 9.97 -9.16
N LEU A 202 -8.01 10.71 -8.10
CA LEU A 202 -8.58 10.55 -6.76
C LEU A 202 -9.78 11.47 -6.48
N PHE A 203 -9.83 12.64 -7.13
CA PHE A 203 -10.83 13.70 -6.93
C PHE A 203 -11.35 14.23 -8.26
#